data_AF-A0A089I231-F1
#
_entry.id   AF-A0A089I231-F1
#
_cell.length_a   1.000
_cell.length_b   1.000
_cell.length_c   1.000
_cell.angle_alpha   90.00
_cell.angle_beta   90.00
_cell.angle_gamma   90.00
#
_symmetry.space_group_name_H-M   'P 1'
#
loop_
_entity.id
_entity.type
_entity.pdbx_description
1 polymer ?
#
loop_
_entity_poly.entity_id
_entity_poly.type
_entity_poly.pdbx_seq_one_letter_code
_entity_poly.pdbx_strand_id
1 'polypeptide(L)'
;MMIKNQLEFQTCLKTEVYCLDIVLLMIDIANITEDEAFQRINSYWGGKDFTSEDDIVFHEGPEYWVKTIYYEQWNWWNYKQEDLTPRKI
;
A
#
# COMPACT_ATOMS: atom_id res chain seq x y z
N MET A 1 -14.96 -6.62 8.54
CA MET A 1 -14.60 -5.24 8.94
C MET A 1 -14.97 -4.33 7.78
N MET A 2 -15.57 -3.16 8.02
CA MET A 2 -15.82 -2.17 6.95
C MET A 2 -14.70 -1.15 7.02
N ILE A 3 -13.81 -1.11 6.01
CA ILE A 3 -12.77 -0.09 5.91
C ILE A 3 -13.41 1.22 5.44
N LYS A 4 -13.01 2.33 6.05
CA LYS A 4 -13.42 3.67 5.60
C LYS A 4 -12.42 4.16 4.55
N ASN A 5 -12.88 4.68 3.41
CA ASN A 5 -11.98 5.33 2.46
C ASN A 5 -11.33 6.58 3.12
N GLN A 6 -10.00 6.62 3.13
CA GLN A 6 -9.18 7.73 3.63
C GLN A 6 -8.01 8.05 2.66
N LEU A 7 -8.12 7.70 1.38
CA LEU A 7 -7.07 7.95 0.39
C LEU A 7 -6.90 9.45 0.10
N GLU A 8 -5.66 9.92 0.07
CA GLU A 8 -5.30 11.34 -0.12
C GLU A 8 -4.76 11.66 -1.53
N PHE A 9 -4.86 10.71 -2.46
CA PHE A 9 -4.45 10.86 -3.86
C PHE A 9 -5.61 10.55 -4.81
N GLN A 10 -5.52 11.01 -6.06
CA GLN A 10 -6.62 10.85 -7.02
C GLN A 10 -6.72 9.41 -7.50
N THR A 11 -7.93 8.87 -7.50
CA THR A 11 -8.21 7.49 -7.95
C THR A 11 -9.49 7.45 -8.77
N CYS A 12 -9.55 6.56 -9.76
CA CYS A 12 -10.83 6.09 -10.27
C CYS A 12 -11.39 4.97 -9.36
N LEU A 13 -12.65 4.55 -9.55
CA LEU A 13 -13.30 3.52 -8.72
C LEU A 13 -12.51 2.20 -8.69
N LYS A 14 -11.95 1.80 -9.83
CA LYS A 14 -11.16 0.57 -9.94
C LYS A 14 -9.88 0.64 -9.10
N THR A 15 -9.17 1.76 -9.20
CA THR A 15 -7.96 2.02 -8.39
C THR A 15 -8.31 2.09 -6.91
N GLU A 16 -9.41 2.75 -6.55
CA GLU A 16 -9.84 2.88 -5.16
C GLU A 16 -10.06 1.50 -4.52
N VAL A 17 -10.81 0.61 -5.17
CA VAL A 17 -11.01 -0.77 -4.71
C VAL A 17 -9.67 -1.49 -4.55
N TYR A 18 -8.79 -1.35 -5.54
CA TYR A 18 -7.47 -1.97 -5.51
C TYR A 18 -6.58 -1.47 -4.36
N CYS A 19 -6.61 -0.16 -4.08
CA CYS A 19 -5.89 0.43 -2.95
C CYS A 19 -6.47 -0.05 -1.61
N LEU A 20 -7.78 -0.25 -1.51
CA LEU A 20 -8.40 -0.82 -0.30
C LEU A 20 -7.98 -2.29 -0.07
N ASP A 21 -7.78 -3.07 -1.13
CA ASP A 21 -7.22 -4.43 -1.02
C ASP A 21 -5.77 -4.39 -0.48
N ILE A 22 -4.96 -3.42 -0.92
CA ILE A 22 -3.62 -3.19 -0.38
C ILE A 22 -3.68 -2.82 1.10
N VAL A 23 -4.59 -1.92 1.51
CA VAL A 23 -4.76 -1.51 2.91
C VAL A 23 -5.13 -2.71 3.78
N LEU A 24 -6.11 -3.52 3.35
CA LEU A 24 -6.52 -4.75 4.07
C LEU A 24 -5.34 -5.71 4.24
N LEU A 25 -4.63 -6.01 3.15
CA LEU A 25 -3.48 -6.91 3.20
C LEU A 25 -2.34 -6.35 4.05
N MET A 26 -2.15 -5.03 4.09
CA MET A 26 -1.14 -4.41 4.94
C MET A 26 -1.46 -4.59 6.42
N ILE A 27 -2.72 -4.41 6.81
CA ILE A 27 -3.19 -4.68 8.18
C ILE A 27 -2.90 -6.14 8.55
N ASP A 28 -3.23 -7.08 7.68
CA ASP A 28 -3.08 -8.52 7.95
C ASP A 28 -1.60 -8.96 8.01
N ILE A 29 -0.78 -8.50 7.05
CA ILE A 29 0.63 -8.92 6.93
C ILE A 29 1.51 -8.25 8.00
N ALA A 30 1.27 -6.97 8.27
CA ALA A 30 2.11 -6.19 9.18
C ALA A 30 1.55 -6.11 10.60
N ASN A 31 0.31 -6.56 10.83
CA ASN A 31 -0.39 -6.47 12.11
C ASN A 31 -0.43 -5.03 12.66
N ILE A 32 -0.74 -4.07 11.78
CA ILE A 32 -0.85 -2.63 12.08
C ILE A 32 -2.30 -2.17 12.09
N THR A 33 -2.54 -0.94 12.56
CA THR A 33 -3.89 -0.36 12.57
C THR A 33 -4.36 0.09 11.18
N GLU A 34 -5.68 0.23 10.99
CA GLU A 34 -6.26 0.82 9.77
C GLU A 34 -5.70 2.22 9.49
N ASP A 35 -5.64 3.08 10.52
CA ASP A 35 -5.12 4.44 10.39
C ASP A 35 -3.65 4.44 9.93
N GLU A 36 -2.83 3.54 10.47
CA GLU A 36 -1.42 3.42 10.06
C GLU A 36 -1.29 2.91 8.61
N ALA A 37 -2.10 1.93 8.21
CA ALA A 37 -2.10 1.43 6.84
C ALA A 37 -2.46 2.53 5.83
N PHE A 38 -3.44 3.39 6.16
CA PHE A 38 -3.77 4.56 5.35
C PHE A 38 -2.65 5.62 5.34
N GLN A 39 -2.04 5.92 6.48
CA GLN A 39 -0.90 6.83 6.52
C GLN A 39 0.25 6.36 5.62
N ARG A 40 0.53 5.06 5.60
CA ARG A 40 1.59 4.47 4.78
C ARG A 40 1.31 4.56 3.28
N ILE A 41 0.12 4.17 2.84
CA ILE A 41 -0.24 4.25 1.41
C ILE A 41 -0.33 5.71 0.94
N ASN A 42 -0.87 6.61 1.77
CA ASN A 42 -0.92 8.04 1.47
C ASN A 42 0.48 8.68 1.43
N SER A 43 1.39 8.27 2.33
CA SER A 43 2.78 8.72 2.29
C SER A 43 3.52 8.25 1.03
N TYR A 44 3.27 7.01 0.60
CA TYR A 44 3.94 6.44 -0.58
C TYR A 44 3.43 7.00 -1.91
N TRP A 45 2.12 7.20 -2.04
CA TRP A 45 1.46 7.62 -3.28
C TRP A 45 0.85 9.03 -3.24
N GLY A 46 1.09 9.79 -2.17
CA GLY A 46 0.64 11.17 -2.02
C GLY A 46 1.06 12.04 -3.21
N GLY A 47 0.10 12.80 -3.72
CA GLY A 47 0.31 13.67 -4.89
C GLY A 47 0.40 12.95 -6.24
N LYS A 48 0.15 11.63 -6.30
CA LYS A 48 -0.03 10.90 -7.56
C LYS A 48 -1.46 11.01 -8.08
N ASP A 49 -1.62 10.77 -9.37
CA ASP A 49 -2.90 10.64 -10.05
C ASP A 49 -2.99 9.22 -10.60
N PHE A 50 -3.97 8.45 -10.12
CA PHE A 50 -4.24 7.08 -10.54
C PHE A 50 -5.67 6.89 -11.05
N THR A 51 -6.06 7.74 -11.99
CA THR A 51 -7.39 7.75 -12.61
C THR A 51 -7.48 6.97 -13.93
N SER A 52 -6.39 6.34 -14.38
CA SER A 52 -6.28 5.55 -15.61
C SER A 52 -6.19 4.05 -15.33
N GLU A 53 -6.60 3.23 -16.30
CA GLU A 53 -6.47 1.76 -16.19
C GLU A 53 -5.05 1.25 -16.46
N ASP A 54 -4.20 2.08 -17.07
CA ASP A 54 -2.80 1.76 -17.38
C ASP A 54 -1.82 2.26 -16.29
N ASP A 55 -2.34 2.70 -15.15
CA ASP A 55 -1.52 3.26 -14.08
C ASP A 55 -0.62 2.22 -13.41
N ILE A 56 0.55 2.69 -12.95
CA ILE A 56 1.58 1.85 -12.31
C ILE A 56 1.06 1.03 -11.13
N VAL A 57 0.00 1.49 -10.47
CA VAL A 57 -0.67 0.79 -9.37
C VAL A 57 -1.10 -0.63 -9.78
N PHE A 58 -1.42 -0.87 -11.06
CA PHE A 58 -1.83 -2.17 -11.58
C PHE A 58 -0.68 -3.03 -12.15
N HIS A 59 0.56 -2.54 -12.16
CA HIS A 59 1.69 -3.27 -12.72
C HIS A 59 2.09 -4.49 -11.89
N GLU A 60 1.92 -4.40 -10.58
CA GLU A 60 2.21 -5.46 -9.62
C GLU A 60 0.98 -5.76 -8.77
N GLY A 61 0.95 -6.92 -8.13
CA GLY A 61 -0.15 -7.34 -7.26
C GLY A 61 -0.16 -6.69 -5.87
N PRO A 62 -1.27 -6.77 -5.12
CA PRO A 62 -1.39 -6.10 -3.82
C PRO A 62 -0.33 -6.49 -2.80
N GLU A 63 0.04 -7.78 -2.72
CA GLU A 63 1.08 -8.26 -1.80
C GLU A 63 2.45 -7.62 -2.09
N TYR A 64 2.77 -7.41 -3.36
CA TYR A 64 4.01 -6.73 -3.76
C TYR A 64 3.98 -5.29 -3.25
N TRP A 65 2.86 -4.58 -3.46
CA TRP A 65 2.73 -3.20 -3.02
C TRP A 65 2.76 -3.07 -1.50
N VAL A 66 2.12 -3.99 -0.76
CA VAL A 66 2.21 -4.02 0.71
C VAL A 66 3.66 -4.05 1.15
N LYS A 67 4.48 -4.97 0.62
CA LYS A 67 5.89 -5.07 1.02
C LYS A 67 6.70 -3.85 0.59
N THR A 68 6.44 -3.33 -0.60
CA THR A 68 7.13 -2.15 -1.15
C THR A 68 6.79 -0.87 -0.38
N ILE A 69 5.57 -0.72 0.11
CA ILE A 69 5.12 0.41 0.92
C ILE A 69 5.62 0.26 2.37
N TYR A 70 5.48 -0.93 2.94
CA TYR A 70 5.70 -1.16 4.36
C TYR A 70 7.18 -1.24 4.74
N TYR A 71 8.03 -1.85 3.91
CA TYR A 71 9.44 -2.05 4.24
C TYR A 71 10.36 -0.96 3.68
N GLU A 72 11.47 -0.71 4.37
CA GLU A 72 12.51 0.23 3.97
C GLU A 72 13.37 -0.31 2.81
N GLN A 73 13.59 -1.63 2.80
CA GLN A 73 14.42 -2.30 1.80
C GLN A 73 13.72 -2.31 0.44
N TRP A 74 14.27 -1.58 -0.53
CA TRP A 74 13.76 -1.56 -1.92
C TRP A 74 13.80 -2.92 -2.61
N ASN A 75 14.71 -3.79 -2.16
CA ASN A 75 14.95 -5.15 -2.64
C ASN A 75 14.53 -6.20 -1.60
N TRP A 76 13.42 -5.96 -0.89
CA TRP A 76 12.92 -6.81 0.19
C TRP A 76 12.84 -8.30 -0.16
N TRP A 77 12.67 -8.66 -1.44
CA TRP A 77 12.63 -10.05 -1.93
C TRP A 77 13.95 -10.82 -1.76
N ASN A 78 15.06 -10.12 -1.50
CA ASN A 78 16.35 -10.74 -1.23
C ASN A 78 16.58 -11.04 0.26
N TYR A 79 15.67 -10.64 1.14
CA TYR A 79 15.81 -10.78 2.59
C TYR A 79 14.77 -11.74 3.15
N LYS A 80 15.09 -12.31 4.30
CA LYS A 80 14.08 -12.96 5.13
C LYS A 80 13.23 -11.90 5.80
N GLN A 81 11.99 -12.24 6.11
CA GLN A 81 11.04 -11.33 6.74
C GLN A 81 11.54 -10.79 8.08
N GLU A 82 12.26 -11.60 8.87
CA GLU A 82 12.86 -11.22 10.15
C GLU A 82 13.96 -10.14 10.05
N ASP A 83 14.55 -9.98 8.86
CA ASP A 83 15.61 -9.00 8.58
C ASP A 83 15.07 -7.69 7.97
N LEU A 84 13.76 -7.63 7.68
CA LEU A 84 13.14 -6.45 7.08
C LEU A 84 12.78 -5.41 8.12
N THR A 85 12.96 -4.14 7.77
CA THR A 85 12.69 -3.01 8.65
C THR A 85 11.45 -2.27 8.15
N PRO A 86 10.44 -2.02 9.00
CA PRO A 86 9.34 -1.14 8.63
C PRO A 86 9.86 0.25 8.28
N ARG A 87 9.41 0.79 7.14
CA ARG A 87 9.72 2.15 6.70
C ARG A 87 9.15 3.15 7.71
N LYS A 88 9.91 4.20 7.98
CA LYS A 88 9.46 5.36 8.77
C LYS A 88 8.43 6.17 7.97
N ILE A 89 7.35 6.56 8.63
CA ILE A 89 6.24 7.37 8.12
C ILE A 89 6.28 8.77 8.74
#